data_AF-A0A8H4IHX3-F1
#
_entry.id   AF-A0A8H4IHX3-F1
#
_cell.length_a   1.000
_cell.length_b   1.000
_cell.length_c   1.000
_cell.angle_alpha   90.00
_cell.angle_beta   90.00
_cell.angle_gamma   90.00
#
_symmetry.space_group_name_H-M   'P 1'
#
loop_
_entity.id
_entity.type
_entity.pdbx_description
1 polymer ?
#
loop_
_entity_poly.entity_id
_entity_poly.type
_entity_poly.pdbx_seq_one_letter_code
_entity_poly.pdbx_strand_id
1 'polypeptide(L)'
;MKKKCVRSKKLTRALGLSKHFALAVANSEKRRQLSRAKWDTFVSLAVIRFKKWWDVFPEILRETNEGRTKPEMTFKTLPPLDVLMIWITQLFSPDHYRNMCQDSIKEWDVSAMEFPWDLLHAIIDPYDGTYQLSQEAKNYFREKTGHEADLYAYLTDVAEHDRLSRTYLQRFALSQLPEAKRFNTKELDARPSDFSQLMRDYAMWNFAIKTLKPVVQSQENFWEKMDKAGWLRSPYPAFTLSRAISRYHQFLQLRKLHPNSGELLPTELIELAWRTHQCSPTRYAVSTQEIAGRFINYDDGMAKYAAMTGGFAKAAKLYKAEFGQEYDACMCWSCEAELAEKQAVDSNDEDNSRRAAAKVERAVEVEKARKAGKIVRV
;
A
#
# COMPACT_ATOMS: atom_id res chain seq x y z
N MET A 1 -5.65 1.58 -7.74
CA MET A 1 -7.05 1.44 -7.28
C MET A 1 -7.69 2.75 -6.76
N LYS A 2 -7.11 3.47 -5.79
CA LYS A 2 -7.68 4.71 -5.21
C LYS A 2 -8.17 5.72 -6.24
N LYS A 3 -7.32 6.11 -7.21
CA LYS A 3 -7.68 7.01 -8.33
C LYS A 3 -8.92 6.53 -9.10
N LYS A 4 -9.04 5.22 -9.37
CA LYS A 4 -10.20 4.59 -10.04
C LYS A 4 -11.47 4.76 -9.20
N CYS A 5 -11.41 4.49 -7.90
CA CYS A 5 -12.56 4.66 -6.99
C CYS A 5 -13.02 6.11 -6.88
N VAL A 6 -12.10 7.04 -6.60
CA VAL A 6 -12.44 8.45 -6.34
C VAL A 6 -12.92 9.19 -7.59
N ARG A 7 -12.50 8.79 -8.80
CA ARG A 7 -12.94 9.40 -10.07
C ARG A 7 -14.17 8.73 -10.70
N SER A 8 -14.53 7.53 -10.26
CA SER A 8 -15.61 6.76 -10.88
C SER A 8 -16.99 7.37 -10.65
N LYS A 9 -17.66 7.74 -11.75
CA LYS A 9 -19.08 8.11 -11.78
C LYS A 9 -19.99 6.88 -11.56
N LYS A 10 -19.59 5.71 -12.08
CA LYS A 10 -20.33 4.44 -11.91
C LYS A 10 -20.42 4.08 -10.42
N LEU A 11 -19.30 4.17 -9.70
CA LEU A 11 -19.24 3.95 -8.26
C LEU A 11 -20.04 5.00 -7.49
N THR A 12 -19.95 6.28 -7.87
CA THR A 12 -20.80 7.33 -7.27
C THR A 12 -22.29 7.00 -7.34
N ARG A 13 -22.77 6.51 -8.49
CA ARG A 13 -24.17 6.10 -8.67
C ARG A 13 -24.51 4.88 -7.82
N ALA A 14 -23.65 3.86 -7.85
CA ALA A 14 -23.83 2.63 -7.08
C ALA A 14 -23.96 2.88 -5.58
N LEU A 15 -23.12 3.77 -5.04
CA LEU A 15 -23.12 4.15 -3.64
C LEU A 15 -24.24 5.14 -3.26
N GLY A 16 -25.13 5.52 -4.19
CA GLY A 16 -26.24 6.44 -3.90
C GLY A 16 -25.78 7.88 -3.64
N LEU A 17 -24.57 8.25 -4.06
CA LEU A 17 -23.95 9.55 -3.78
C LEU A 17 -24.19 10.58 -4.89
N SER A 18 -25.12 10.33 -5.82
CA SER A 18 -25.39 11.19 -6.99
C SER A 18 -25.79 12.62 -6.60
N LYS A 19 -26.60 12.79 -5.54
CA LYS A 19 -26.97 14.12 -5.03
C LYS A 19 -25.74 14.91 -4.54
N HIS A 20 -24.84 14.25 -3.82
CA HIS A 20 -23.59 14.84 -3.34
C HIS A 20 -22.60 15.12 -4.48
N PHE A 21 -22.63 14.32 -5.54
CA PHE A 21 -21.87 14.60 -6.76
C PHE A 21 -22.29 15.91 -7.42
N ALA A 22 -23.60 16.19 -7.53
CA ALA A 22 -24.07 17.46 -8.07
C ALA A 22 -23.51 18.66 -7.29
N LEU A 23 -23.50 18.58 -5.96
CA LEU A 23 -22.90 19.61 -5.09
C LEU A 23 -21.37 19.71 -5.25
N ALA A 24 -20.69 18.58 -5.45
CA ALA A 24 -19.24 18.50 -5.64
C ALA A 24 -18.72 19.07 -6.97
N VAL A 25 -19.60 19.26 -7.96
CA VAL A 25 -19.23 19.89 -9.24
C VAL A 25 -18.76 21.32 -8.98
N ALA A 26 -19.53 22.09 -8.20
CA ALA A 26 -19.30 23.51 -7.95
C ALA A 26 -18.46 23.81 -6.69
N ASN A 27 -18.27 22.85 -5.78
CA ASN A 27 -17.62 23.07 -4.49
C ASN A 27 -16.46 22.09 -4.24
N SER A 28 -15.25 22.63 -4.07
CA SER A 28 -14.00 21.86 -3.87
C SER A 28 -14.01 21.05 -2.58
N GLU A 29 -14.55 21.59 -1.50
CA GLU A 29 -14.69 20.88 -0.22
C GLU A 29 -15.68 19.73 -0.35
N LYS A 30 -16.85 19.94 -0.97
CA LYS A 30 -17.80 18.85 -1.25
C LYS A 30 -17.20 17.77 -2.16
N ARG A 31 -16.32 18.14 -3.10
CA ARG A 31 -15.57 17.19 -3.93
C ARG A 31 -14.59 16.35 -3.12
N ARG A 32 -13.90 16.95 -2.15
CA ARG A 32 -13.01 16.26 -1.22
C ARG A 32 -13.81 15.29 -0.34
N GLN A 33 -14.92 15.75 0.23
CA GLN A 33 -15.82 14.94 1.06
C GLN A 33 -16.38 13.73 0.29
N LEU A 34 -16.85 13.95 -0.95
CA LEU A 34 -17.33 12.86 -1.80
C LEU A 34 -16.22 11.85 -2.14
N SER A 35 -15.03 12.34 -2.49
CA SER A 35 -13.88 11.48 -2.80
C SER A 35 -13.48 10.64 -1.59
N ARG A 36 -13.47 11.25 -0.40
CA ARG A 36 -13.16 10.57 0.87
C ARG A 36 -14.23 9.54 1.22
N ALA A 37 -15.51 9.88 1.13
CA ALA A 37 -16.60 8.94 1.41
C ALA A 37 -16.51 7.69 0.52
N LYS A 38 -16.28 7.86 -0.79
CA LYS A 38 -16.11 6.72 -1.72
C LYS A 38 -14.93 5.84 -1.36
N TRP A 39 -13.79 6.45 -1.02
CA TRP A 39 -12.60 5.71 -0.66
C TRP A 39 -12.75 5.00 0.68
N ASP A 40 -13.33 5.66 1.68
CA ASP A 40 -13.55 5.10 3.00
C ASP A 40 -14.55 3.94 2.97
N THR A 41 -15.60 4.03 2.13
CA THR A 41 -16.48 2.88 1.87
C THR A 41 -15.70 1.71 1.29
N PHE A 42 -14.88 1.96 0.25
CA PHE A 42 -14.08 0.91 -0.39
C PHE A 42 -13.12 0.25 0.58
N VAL A 43 -12.34 1.03 1.34
CA VAL A 43 -11.36 0.51 2.30
C VAL A 43 -12.07 -0.24 3.44
N SER A 44 -13.21 0.24 3.93
CA SER A 44 -13.95 -0.48 4.98
C SER A 44 -14.40 -1.86 4.54
N LEU A 45 -14.87 -2.00 3.29
CA LEU A 45 -15.25 -3.29 2.73
C LEU A 45 -14.02 -4.17 2.42
N ALA A 46 -12.92 -3.58 1.98
CA ALA A 46 -11.64 -4.29 1.80
C ALA A 46 -11.12 -4.88 3.13
N VAL A 47 -11.25 -4.15 4.24
CA VAL A 47 -10.89 -4.63 5.57
C VAL A 47 -11.68 -5.89 5.95
N ILE A 48 -12.98 -5.93 5.64
CA ILE A 48 -13.82 -7.11 5.92
C ILE A 48 -13.38 -8.31 5.10
N ARG A 49 -13.16 -8.09 3.80
CA ARG A 49 -12.65 -9.14 2.90
C ARG A 49 -11.29 -9.65 3.35
N PHE A 50 -10.41 -8.74 3.81
CA PHE A 50 -9.13 -9.09 4.39
C PHE A 50 -9.28 -9.92 5.67
N LYS A 51 -10.17 -9.55 6.60
CA LYS A 51 -10.40 -10.33 7.82
C LYS A 51 -10.91 -11.74 7.50
N LYS A 52 -11.86 -11.86 6.57
CA LYS A 52 -12.37 -13.16 6.13
C LYS A 52 -11.27 -14.02 5.49
N TRP A 53 -10.44 -13.41 4.64
CA TRP A 53 -9.28 -14.08 4.05
C TRP A 53 -8.25 -14.47 5.10
N TRP A 54 -7.95 -13.58 6.05
CA TRP A 54 -6.99 -13.80 7.13
C TRP A 54 -7.35 -15.01 7.99
N ASP A 55 -8.63 -15.20 8.29
CA ASP A 55 -9.09 -16.33 9.10
C ASP A 55 -8.87 -17.69 8.42
N VAL A 56 -8.93 -17.75 7.09
CA VAL A 56 -8.67 -18.97 6.30
C VAL A 56 -7.24 -19.07 5.77
N PHE A 57 -6.46 -18.00 5.87
CA PHE A 57 -5.14 -17.92 5.26
C PHE A 57 -4.14 -18.96 5.79
N PRO A 58 -4.06 -19.25 7.10
CA PRO A 58 -3.20 -20.33 7.59
C PRO A 58 -3.55 -21.69 6.96
N GLU A 59 -4.84 -21.97 6.73
CA GLU A 59 -5.28 -23.21 6.09
C GLU A 59 -4.85 -23.27 4.63
N ILE A 60 -5.02 -22.19 3.88
CA ILE A 60 -4.52 -22.06 2.51
C ILE A 60 -3.01 -22.35 2.47
N LEU A 61 -2.23 -21.79 3.40
CA LEU A 61 -0.79 -22.03 3.45
C LEU A 61 -0.48 -23.51 3.71
N ARG A 62 -1.13 -24.15 4.68
CA ARG A 62 -0.92 -25.59 4.95
C ARG A 62 -1.25 -26.46 3.75
N GLU A 63 -2.41 -26.25 3.14
CA GLU A 63 -2.86 -27.03 1.96
C GLU A 63 -1.90 -26.92 0.78
N THR A 64 -1.30 -25.74 0.56
CA THR A 64 -0.49 -25.47 -0.64
C THR A 64 1.01 -25.63 -0.43
N ASN A 65 1.45 -25.76 0.83
CA ASN A 65 2.86 -25.90 1.20
C ASN A 65 3.17 -27.24 1.88
N GLU A 66 2.34 -28.28 1.71
CA GLU A 66 2.64 -29.62 2.21
C GLU A 66 4.03 -30.09 1.73
N GLY A 67 4.89 -30.47 2.68
CA GLY A 67 6.26 -30.91 2.41
C GLY A 67 7.27 -29.80 2.10
N ARG A 68 6.88 -28.51 2.13
CA ARG A 68 7.82 -27.39 1.96
C ARG A 68 8.44 -26.97 3.28
N THR A 69 9.68 -26.48 3.21
CA THR A 69 10.43 -25.99 4.37
C THR A 69 10.08 -24.56 4.77
N LYS A 70 9.51 -23.78 3.84
CA LYS A 70 9.07 -22.40 4.07
C LYS A 70 7.68 -22.17 3.47
N PRO A 71 6.80 -21.47 4.19
CA PRO A 71 5.48 -21.11 3.67
C PRO A 71 5.62 -20.04 2.59
N GLU A 72 4.99 -20.28 1.44
CA GLU A 72 4.97 -19.36 0.32
C GLU A 72 3.57 -19.30 -0.31
N MET A 73 3.28 -18.17 -0.96
CA MET A 73 2.11 -18.06 -1.82
C MET A 73 2.39 -18.68 -3.20
N THR A 74 1.33 -18.93 -3.96
CA THR A 74 1.39 -19.35 -5.36
C THR A 74 0.47 -18.45 -6.19
N PHE A 75 0.58 -18.49 -7.51
CA PHE A 75 -0.34 -17.75 -8.38
C PHE A 75 -1.82 -18.03 -8.10
N LYS A 76 -2.15 -19.26 -7.67
CA LYS A 76 -3.51 -19.68 -7.28
C LYS A 76 -3.97 -19.06 -5.95
N THR A 77 -3.07 -18.89 -4.99
CA THR A 77 -3.42 -18.43 -3.63
C THR A 77 -3.34 -16.92 -3.46
N LEU A 78 -2.82 -16.19 -4.46
CA LEU A 78 -2.76 -14.73 -4.44
C LEU A 78 -4.13 -14.11 -4.17
N PRO A 79 -4.24 -13.18 -3.21
CA PRO A 79 -5.51 -12.56 -2.91
C PRO A 79 -5.80 -11.42 -3.91
N PRO A 80 -7.04 -10.93 -3.94
CA PRO A 80 -7.38 -9.72 -4.67
C PRO A 80 -6.63 -8.48 -4.20
N LEU A 81 -6.51 -7.48 -5.09
CA LEU A 81 -5.70 -6.28 -4.87
C LEU A 81 -6.07 -5.49 -3.60
N ASP A 82 -7.36 -5.42 -3.26
CA ASP A 82 -7.81 -4.70 -2.08
C ASP A 82 -7.45 -5.44 -0.79
N VAL A 83 -7.50 -6.79 -0.77
CA VAL A 83 -7.03 -7.62 0.34
C VAL A 83 -5.51 -7.51 0.49
N LEU A 84 -4.76 -7.58 -0.61
CA LEU A 84 -3.31 -7.34 -0.64
C LEU A 84 -2.95 -5.96 -0.08
N MET A 85 -3.72 -4.93 -0.43
CA MET A 85 -3.51 -3.57 0.08
C MET A 85 -3.70 -3.49 1.59
N ILE A 86 -4.71 -4.15 2.17
CA ILE A 86 -4.84 -4.19 3.63
C ILE A 86 -3.66 -4.95 4.24
N TRP A 87 -3.30 -6.10 3.69
CA TRP A 87 -2.24 -6.95 4.23
C TRP A 87 -0.87 -6.25 4.24
N ILE A 88 -0.45 -5.66 3.11
CA ILE A 88 0.85 -4.98 3.03
C ILE A 88 0.95 -3.80 4.01
N THR A 89 -0.15 -3.09 4.25
CA THR A 89 -0.14 -2.00 5.25
C THR A 89 0.05 -2.50 6.68
N GLN A 90 -0.39 -3.72 7.00
CA GLN A 90 -0.15 -4.29 8.32
C GLN A 90 1.34 -4.64 8.50
N LEU A 91 2.02 -5.11 7.45
CA LEU A 91 3.47 -5.39 7.48
C LEU A 91 4.30 -4.14 7.79
N PHE A 92 3.85 -2.95 7.39
CA PHE A 92 4.52 -1.69 7.73
C PHE A 92 4.42 -1.31 9.21
N SER A 93 3.62 -2.04 10.00
CA SER A 93 3.51 -1.93 11.45
C SER A 93 3.91 -3.26 12.11
N PRO A 94 5.22 -3.57 12.22
CA PRO A 94 5.69 -4.90 12.60
C PRO A 94 5.13 -5.45 13.91
N ASP A 95 5.00 -4.62 14.95
CA ASP A 95 4.41 -5.06 16.22
C ASP A 95 2.91 -5.36 16.09
N HIS A 96 2.18 -4.54 15.31
CA HIS A 96 0.78 -4.80 15.04
C HIS A 96 0.59 -6.11 14.26
N TYR A 97 1.41 -6.33 13.23
CA TYR A 97 1.38 -7.56 12.45
C TYR A 97 1.74 -8.79 13.29
N ARG A 98 2.74 -8.67 14.18
CA ARG A 98 3.12 -9.74 15.11
C ARG A 98 1.94 -10.11 16.02
N ASN A 99 1.30 -9.12 16.63
CA ASN A 99 0.14 -9.36 17.49
C ASN A 99 -1.02 -10.01 16.71
N MET A 100 -1.28 -9.56 15.47
CA MET A 100 -2.27 -10.17 14.60
C MET A 100 -1.96 -11.64 14.27
N CYS A 101 -0.68 -11.99 14.12
CA CYS A 101 -0.28 -13.38 13.89
C CYS A 101 -0.50 -14.24 15.15
N GLN A 102 -0.23 -13.69 16.34
CA GLN A 102 -0.42 -14.36 17.63
C GLN A 102 -1.90 -14.62 17.96
N ASP A 103 -2.80 -13.72 17.58
CA ASP A 103 -4.24 -13.91 17.78
C ASP A 103 -4.84 -15.04 16.90
N SER A 104 -4.12 -15.47 15.86
CA SER A 104 -4.54 -16.56 14.99
C SER A 104 -3.93 -17.88 15.46
N ILE A 105 -4.74 -18.93 15.67
CA ILE A 105 -4.36 -20.22 16.28
C ILE A 105 -3.25 -21.00 15.53
N LYS A 106 -2.61 -20.45 14.49
CA LYS A 106 -1.53 -21.07 13.71
C LYS A 106 -0.50 -20.01 13.28
N GLU A 107 0.37 -19.65 14.22
CA GLU A 107 1.17 -18.41 14.24
C GLU A 107 2.44 -18.43 13.38
N TRP A 108 3.11 -19.58 13.22
CA TRP A 108 4.44 -19.63 12.61
C TRP A 108 4.41 -19.37 11.11
N ASP A 109 3.53 -20.05 10.36
CA ASP A 109 3.59 -20.01 8.90
C ASP A 109 3.33 -18.60 8.34
N VAL A 110 2.38 -17.88 8.94
CA VAL A 110 2.02 -16.53 8.50
C VAL A 110 3.06 -15.49 8.92
N SER A 111 3.69 -15.67 10.09
CA SER A 111 4.71 -14.73 10.59
C SER A 111 6.07 -14.92 9.93
N ALA A 112 6.40 -16.15 9.49
CA ALA A 112 7.64 -16.48 8.82
C ALA A 112 7.62 -16.22 7.30
N MET A 113 6.44 -16.07 6.70
CA MET A 113 6.30 -15.87 5.26
C MET A 113 6.80 -14.49 4.81
N GLU A 114 7.52 -14.47 3.70
CA GLU A 114 7.92 -13.24 3.00
C GLU A 114 6.81 -12.76 2.06
N PHE A 115 6.66 -11.45 1.90
CA PHE A 115 5.69 -10.91 0.96
C PHE A 115 6.02 -11.35 -0.48
N PRO A 116 5.04 -11.77 -1.29
CA PRO A 116 5.27 -12.51 -2.53
C PRO A 116 5.67 -11.60 -3.72
N TRP A 117 6.79 -10.89 -3.59
CA TRP A 117 7.22 -9.86 -4.55
C TRP A 117 7.36 -10.40 -5.98
N ASP A 118 7.96 -11.57 -6.17
CA ASP A 118 8.19 -12.16 -7.49
C ASP A 118 6.87 -12.49 -8.20
N LEU A 119 5.92 -13.08 -7.47
CA LEU A 119 4.60 -13.38 -8.01
C LEU A 119 3.83 -12.12 -8.37
N LEU A 120 3.89 -11.09 -7.52
CA LEU A 120 3.23 -9.80 -7.77
C LEU A 120 3.85 -9.09 -8.98
N HIS A 121 5.17 -9.10 -9.11
CA HIS A 121 5.85 -8.52 -10.27
C HIS A 121 5.42 -9.19 -11.57
N ALA A 122 5.27 -10.52 -11.57
CA ALA A 122 4.89 -11.28 -12.75
C ALA A 122 3.44 -11.02 -13.23
N ILE A 123 2.53 -10.58 -12.35
CA ILE A 123 1.11 -10.36 -12.71
C ILE A 123 0.68 -8.90 -12.75
N ILE A 124 1.57 -7.97 -12.40
CA ILE A 124 1.32 -6.54 -12.56
C ILE A 124 1.74 -6.15 -13.96
N ASP A 125 0.79 -5.63 -14.74
CA ASP A 125 1.05 -5.15 -16.08
C ASP A 125 2.11 -4.03 -16.05
N PRO A 126 3.23 -4.19 -16.77
CA PRO A 126 4.32 -3.22 -16.71
C PRO A 126 3.98 -1.92 -17.42
N TYR A 127 2.89 -1.80 -18.18
CA TYR A 127 2.52 -0.56 -18.88
C TYR A 127 1.51 0.28 -18.09
N ASP A 128 0.40 -0.32 -17.65
CA ASP A 128 -0.68 0.39 -16.98
C ASP A 128 -0.72 0.15 -15.45
N GLY A 129 0.09 -0.79 -14.95
CA GLY A 129 0.16 -1.15 -13.53
C GLY A 129 -1.06 -1.89 -13.02
N THR A 130 -1.85 -2.50 -13.92
CA THR A 130 -3.02 -3.29 -13.54
C THR A 130 -2.61 -4.62 -12.91
N TYR A 131 -3.24 -4.95 -11.79
CA TYR A 131 -3.07 -6.23 -11.12
C TYR A 131 -3.99 -7.28 -11.78
N GLN A 132 -3.40 -8.25 -12.49
CA GLN A 132 -4.13 -9.22 -13.30
C GLN A 132 -4.22 -10.57 -12.61
N LEU A 133 -5.19 -10.70 -11.69
CA LEU A 133 -5.45 -11.97 -11.02
C LEU A 133 -6.03 -13.02 -12.00
N SER A 134 -5.46 -14.22 -12.00
CA SER A 134 -5.93 -15.34 -12.85
C SER A 134 -7.37 -15.76 -12.49
N GLN A 135 -8.08 -16.36 -13.44
CA GLN A 135 -9.44 -16.84 -13.16
C GLN A 135 -9.45 -17.94 -12.10
N GLU A 136 -8.42 -18.79 -12.09
CA GLU A 136 -8.23 -19.82 -11.06
C GLU A 136 -8.13 -19.20 -9.67
N ALA A 137 -7.29 -18.17 -9.48
CA ALA A 137 -7.13 -17.51 -8.19
C ALA A 137 -8.38 -16.75 -7.74
N LYS A 138 -9.13 -16.15 -8.70
CA LYS A 138 -10.43 -15.54 -8.42
C LYS A 138 -11.44 -16.56 -7.89
N ASN A 139 -11.51 -17.73 -8.54
CA ASN A 139 -12.41 -18.81 -8.13
C ASN A 139 -12.00 -19.37 -6.76
N TYR A 140 -10.71 -19.61 -6.56
CA TYR A 140 -10.18 -20.11 -5.29
C TYR A 140 -10.42 -19.14 -4.12
N PHE A 141 -10.24 -17.83 -4.35
CA PHE A 141 -10.57 -16.82 -3.35
C PHE A 141 -12.07 -16.84 -3.00
N ARG A 142 -12.95 -16.97 -4.01
CA ARG A 142 -14.40 -17.05 -3.80
C ARG A 142 -14.78 -18.30 -3.03
N GLU A 143 -14.21 -19.45 -3.38
CA GLU A 143 -14.42 -20.74 -2.71
C GLU A 143 -14.06 -20.65 -1.22
N LYS A 144 -12.88 -20.10 -0.90
CA LYS A 144 -12.38 -20.05 0.49
C LYS A 144 -13.06 -18.97 1.34
N THR A 145 -13.48 -17.85 0.75
CA THR A 145 -13.97 -16.69 1.52
C THR A 145 -15.47 -16.42 1.37
N GLY A 146 -16.12 -16.96 0.35
CA GLY A 146 -17.49 -16.63 -0.04
C GLY A 146 -17.65 -15.25 -0.70
N HIS A 147 -16.54 -14.55 -0.99
CA HIS A 147 -16.57 -13.21 -1.57
C HIS A 147 -16.10 -13.16 -3.02
N GLU A 148 -16.74 -12.30 -3.81
CA GLU A 148 -16.27 -11.95 -5.15
C GLU A 148 -14.85 -11.40 -5.13
N ALA A 149 -14.04 -11.73 -6.14
CA ALA A 149 -12.63 -11.34 -6.18
C ALA A 149 -12.41 -9.85 -6.48
N ASP A 150 -13.16 -9.24 -7.40
CA ASP A 150 -13.02 -7.81 -7.72
C ASP A 150 -14.05 -6.97 -6.97
N LEU A 151 -13.66 -6.39 -5.82
CA LEU A 151 -14.53 -5.50 -5.03
C LEU A 151 -15.04 -4.32 -5.84
N TYR A 152 -14.20 -3.72 -6.69
CA TYR A 152 -14.63 -2.55 -7.44
C TYR A 152 -15.70 -2.93 -8.46
N ALA A 153 -15.49 -4.03 -9.21
CA ALA A 153 -16.49 -4.55 -10.13
C ALA A 153 -17.79 -4.87 -9.37
N TYR A 154 -17.69 -5.66 -8.29
CA TYR A 154 -18.81 -6.03 -7.42
C TYR A 154 -19.61 -4.80 -6.97
N LEU A 155 -18.96 -3.78 -6.41
CA LEU A 155 -19.65 -2.56 -5.97
C LEU A 155 -20.29 -1.77 -7.10
N THR A 156 -19.77 -1.84 -8.32
CA THR A 156 -20.32 -1.10 -9.45
C THR A 156 -21.36 -1.84 -10.25
N ASP A 157 -21.48 -3.15 -10.09
CA ASP A 157 -22.45 -3.98 -10.80
C ASP A 157 -23.80 -4.05 -10.06
N VAL A 158 -24.41 -2.87 -9.95
CA VAL A 158 -25.59 -2.64 -9.11
C VAL A 158 -26.81 -3.43 -9.60
N ALA A 159 -26.87 -3.80 -10.88
CA ALA A 159 -28.01 -4.51 -11.45
C ALA A 159 -28.12 -5.94 -10.89
N GLU A 160 -26.99 -6.58 -10.62
CA GLU A 160 -26.89 -7.93 -10.07
C GLU A 160 -27.21 -7.98 -8.57
N HIS A 161 -27.24 -6.84 -7.88
CA HIS A 161 -27.58 -6.78 -6.47
C HIS A 161 -29.09 -6.73 -6.22
N ASP A 162 -29.56 -7.55 -5.29
CA ASP A 162 -30.92 -7.45 -4.78
C ASP A 162 -31.21 -6.05 -4.17
N ARG A 163 -32.49 -5.69 -4.09
CA ARG A 163 -32.91 -4.34 -3.65
C ARG A 163 -32.44 -4.00 -2.23
N LEU A 164 -32.41 -4.98 -1.35
CA LEU A 164 -32.04 -4.77 0.05
C LEU A 164 -30.53 -4.51 0.16
N SER A 165 -29.74 -5.32 -0.53
CA SER A 165 -28.28 -5.18 -0.62
C SER A 165 -27.85 -3.81 -1.14
N ARG A 166 -28.49 -3.35 -2.21
CA ARG A 166 -28.28 -1.99 -2.72
C ARG A 166 -28.58 -0.92 -1.67
N THR A 167 -29.66 -1.10 -0.91
CA THR A 167 -30.08 -0.14 0.13
C THR A 167 -29.05 -0.08 1.26
N TYR A 168 -28.54 -1.23 1.72
CA TYR A 168 -27.49 -1.29 2.73
C TYR A 168 -26.19 -0.65 2.27
N LEU A 169 -25.74 -0.94 1.03
CA LEU A 169 -24.55 -0.31 0.47
C LEU A 169 -24.66 1.22 0.44
N GLN A 170 -25.79 1.75 -0.04
CA GLN A 170 -26.03 3.18 -0.13
C GLN A 170 -26.08 3.84 1.24
N ARG A 171 -26.79 3.24 2.21
CA ARG A 171 -26.84 3.72 3.59
C ARG A 171 -25.45 3.72 4.24
N PHE A 172 -24.67 2.67 4.02
CA PHE A 172 -23.30 2.58 4.53
C PHE A 172 -22.37 3.63 3.89
N ALA A 173 -22.49 3.86 2.57
CA ALA A 173 -21.70 4.88 1.89
C ALA A 173 -22.07 6.30 2.34
N LEU A 174 -23.36 6.58 2.51
CA LEU A 174 -23.84 7.85 3.05
C LEU A 174 -23.32 8.10 4.46
N SER A 175 -23.17 7.07 5.30
CA SER A 175 -22.62 7.23 6.65
C SER A 175 -21.12 7.59 6.68
N GLN A 176 -20.41 7.50 5.54
CA GLN A 176 -19.01 7.95 5.44
C GLN A 176 -18.90 9.46 5.19
N LEU A 177 -19.99 10.16 4.92
CA LEU A 177 -19.98 11.61 4.77
C LEU A 177 -19.86 12.32 6.13
N PRO A 178 -19.29 13.54 6.17
CA PRO A 178 -19.28 14.34 7.39
C PRO A 178 -20.69 14.57 7.93
N GLU A 179 -20.84 14.55 9.25
CA GLU A 179 -22.10 14.80 9.97
C GLU A 179 -23.24 13.81 9.67
N ALA A 180 -22.98 12.76 8.89
CA ALA A 180 -23.97 11.73 8.61
C ALA A 180 -24.23 10.84 9.83
N LYS A 181 -25.45 10.31 9.92
CA LYS A 181 -25.79 9.29 10.93
C LYS A 181 -24.92 8.05 10.71
N ARG A 182 -24.44 7.46 11.81
CA ARG A 182 -23.70 6.20 11.78
C ARG A 182 -24.56 5.09 11.18
N PHE A 183 -23.93 4.22 10.41
CA PHE A 183 -24.60 3.05 9.86
C PHE A 183 -24.98 2.07 10.99
N ASN A 184 -26.27 1.78 11.13
CA ASN A 184 -26.78 0.85 12.12
C ASN A 184 -26.75 -0.57 11.57
N THR A 185 -25.82 -1.38 12.06
CA THR A 185 -25.65 -2.77 11.63
C THR A 185 -26.71 -3.71 12.23
N LYS A 186 -27.44 -3.30 13.27
CA LYS A 186 -28.50 -4.11 13.89
C LYS A 186 -29.75 -4.28 13.00
N GLU A 187 -29.88 -3.45 11.97
CA GLU A 187 -31.01 -3.47 11.01
C GLU A 187 -30.71 -4.32 9.76
N LEU A 188 -29.59 -5.07 9.76
CA LEU A 188 -29.24 -5.98 8.68
C LEU A 188 -30.09 -7.24 8.77
N ASP A 189 -30.87 -7.52 7.72
CA ASP A 189 -31.69 -8.72 7.59
C ASP A 189 -30.79 -9.96 7.39
N ALA A 190 -31.20 -11.10 7.94
CA ALA A 190 -30.44 -12.35 7.92
C ALA A 190 -30.55 -13.11 6.58
N ARG A 191 -31.21 -12.54 5.55
CA ARG A 191 -31.46 -13.24 4.28
C ARG A 191 -30.17 -13.72 3.60
N PRO A 192 -30.21 -14.88 2.92
CA PRO A 192 -29.08 -15.41 2.19
C PRO A 192 -28.96 -14.73 0.81
N SER A 193 -28.29 -13.58 0.75
CA SER A 193 -27.67 -13.10 -0.49
C SER A 193 -26.18 -12.85 -0.26
N ASP A 194 -25.36 -12.91 -1.31
CA ASP A 194 -23.89 -12.75 -1.22
C ASP A 194 -23.50 -11.43 -0.57
N PHE A 195 -24.23 -10.35 -0.88
CA PHE A 195 -23.99 -9.05 -0.26
C PHE A 195 -24.48 -9.01 1.20
N SER A 196 -25.55 -9.75 1.52
CA SER A 196 -25.95 -9.92 2.92
C SER A 196 -24.86 -10.63 3.72
N GLN A 197 -24.08 -11.53 3.12
CA GLN A 197 -22.90 -12.11 3.77
C GLN A 197 -21.83 -11.06 4.06
N LEU A 198 -21.45 -10.25 3.07
CA LEU A 198 -20.48 -9.16 3.26
C LEU A 198 -20.93 -8.17 4.35
N MET A 199 -22.23 -7.85 4.42
CA MET A 199 -22.76 -6.94 5.43
C MET A 199 -22.89 -7.58 6.82
N ARG A 200 -23.20 -8.88 6.92
CA ARG A 200 -23.11 -9.61 8.19
C ARG A 200 -21.67 -9.62 8.69
N ASP A 201 -20.72 -9.88 7.81
CA ASP A 201 -19.29 -9.82 8.12
C ASP A 201 -18.88 -8.39 8.54
N TYR A 202 -19.45 -7.35 7.93
CA TYR A 202 -19.26 -5.96 8.40
C TYR A 202 -19.67 -5.79 9.87
N ALA A 203 -20.83 -6.31 10.26
CA ALA A 203 -21.33 -6.17 11.63
C ALA A 203 -20.41 -6.87 12.63
N MET A 204 -19.90 -8.07 12.28
CA MET A 204 -18.96 -8.83 13.09
C MET A 204 -17.60 -8.13 13.20
N TRP A 205 -17.10 -7.56 12.10
CA TRP A 205 -15.74 -7.02 12.00
C TRP A 205 -15.66 -5.49 12.13
N ASN A 206 -16.71 -4.84 12.63
CA ASN A 206 -16.73 -3.39 12.80
C ASN A 206 -15.58 -2.87 13.69
N PHE A 207 -15.11 -3.67 14.65
CA PHE A 207 -13.90 -3.35 15.42
C PHE A 207 -12.65 -3.32 14.53
N ALA A 208 -12.46 -4.33 13.67
CA ALA A 208 -11.33 -4.38 12.73
C ALA A 208 -11.33 -3.21 11.75
N ILE A 209 -12.51 -2.73 11.32
CA ILE A 209 -12.60 -1.52 10.48
C ILE A 209 -12.06 -0.29 11.22
N LYS A 210 -12.37 -0.16 12.52
CA LYS A 210 -11.90 0.97 13.34
C LYS A 210 -10.41 0.93 13.60
N THR A 211 -9.78 -0.24 13.59
CA THR A 211 -8.34 -0.40 13.83
C THR A 211 -7.52 -0.42 12.55
N LEU A 212 -7.93 -1.17 11.52
CA LEU A 212 -7.16 -1.39 10.30
C LEU A 212 -7.34 -0.27 9.25
N LYS A 213 -8.53 0.35 9.16
CA LYS A 213 -8.76 1.45 8.21
C LYS A 213 -7.81 2.63 8.45
N PRO A 214 -7.63 3.14 9.69
CA PRO A 214 -6.69 4.22 9.95
C PRO A 214 -5.25 3.90 9.55
N VAL A 215 -4.81 2.65 9.73
CA VAL A 215 -3.48 2.19 9.29
C VAL A 215 -3.32 2.33 7.79
N VAL A 216 -4.30 1.89 6.99
CA VAL A 216 -4.26 2.09 5.52
C VAL A 216 -4.23 3.58 5.17
N GLN A 217 -5.02 4.37 5.88
CA GLN A 217 -5.14 5.81 5.62
C GLN A 217 -3.86 6.58 5.95
N SER A 218 -3.09 6.15 6.96
CA SER A 218 -1.82 6.80 7.30
C SER A 218 -0.74 6.58 6.25
N GLN A 219 -0.80 5.47 5.50
CA GLN A 219 0.15 5.16 4.43
C GLN A 219 -0.15 5.90 3.11
N GLU A 220 -1.32 6.54 2.98
CA GLU A 220 -1.73 7.19 1.73
C GLU A 220 -0.75 8.27 1.25
N ASN A 221 -0.21 9.07 2.18
CA ASN A 221 0.72 10.15 1.85
C ASN A 221 2.04 9.61 1.27
N PHE A 222 2.56 8.52 1.83
CA PHE A 222 3.74 7.88 1.29
C PHE A 222 3.51 7.37 -0.13
N TRP A 223 2.40 6.66 -0.38
CA TRP A 223 2.11 6.16 -1.72
C TRP A 223 1.92 7.29 -2.74
N GLU A 224 1.31 8.40 -2.35
CA GLU A 224 1.17 9.58 -3.20
C GLU A 224 2.53 10.22 -3.53
N LYS A 225 3.46 10.28 -2.57
CA LYS A 225 4.84 10.72 -2.79
C LYS A 225 5.58 9.79 -3.76
N MET A 226 5.51 8.47 -3.54
CA MET A 226 6.16 7.48 -4.40
C MET A 226 5.60 7.49 -5.83
N ASP A 227 4.27 7.59 -5.99
CA ASP A 227 3.61 7.72 -7.30
C ASP A 227 4.00 9.02 -8.00
N LYS A 228 4.10 10.14 -7.26
CA LYS A 228 4.54 11.43 -7.80
C LYS A 228 6.01 11.43 -8.20
N ALA A 229 6.88 10.79 -7.41
CA ALA A 229 8.30 10.65 -7.73
C ALA A 229 8.50 9.78 -8.99
N GLY A 230 7.61 8.82 -9.23
CA GLY A 230 7.64 7.98 -10.42
C GLY A 230 8.95 7.20 -10.58
N TRP A 231 9.64 6.92 -9.48
CA TRP A 231 11.00 6.38 -9.47
C TRP A 231 11.14 5.07 -10.25
N LEU A 232 10.10 4.22 -10.26
CA LEU A 232 10.09 2.98 -11.04
C LEU A 232 10.13 3.21 -12.57
N ARG A 233 9.70 4.39 -13.01
CA ARG A 233 9.67 4.82 -14.43
C ARG A 233 10.86 5.72 -14.79
N SER A 234 11.72 6.03 -13.83
CA SER A 234 12.98 6.73 -14.06
C SER A 234 13.84 5.93 -15.05
N PRO A 235 14.76 6.57 -15.81
CA PRO A 235 15.74 5.86 -16.60
C PRO A 235 16.76 5.04 -15.78
N TYR A 236 16.85 5.26 -14.46
CA TYR A 236 17.82 4.57 -13.57
C TYR A 236 17.18 3.99 -12.30
N PRO A 237 16.13 3.15 -12.39
CA PRO A 237 15.43 2.67 -11.21
C PRO A 237 16.32 1.77 -10.34
N ALA A 238 17.21 0.99 -10.97
CA ALA A 238 18.17 0.14 -10.27
C ALA A 238 19.17 0.96 -9.42
N PHE A 239 19.69 2.05 -9.97
CA PHE A 239 20.58 2.96 -9.24
C PHE A 239 19.87 3.60 -8.05
N THR A 240 18.66 4.12 -8.26
CA THR A 240 17.84 4.71 -7.19
C THR A 240 17.59 3.71 -6.06
N LEU A 241 17.29 2.45 -6.38
CA LEU A 241 17.11 1.40 -5.39
C LEU A 241 18.40 1.05 -4.64
N SER A 242 19.54 0.93 -5.33
CA SER A 242 20.84 0.70 -4.69
C SER A 242 21.18 1.82 -3.70
N ARG A 243 20.90 3.08 -4.07
CA ARG A 243 21.08 4.24 -3.19
C ARG A 243 20.13 4.19 -1.99
N ALA A 244 18.86 3.85 -2.21
CA ALA A 244 17.86 3.70 -1.15
C ALA A 244 18.30 2.66 -0.11
N ILE A 245 18.77 1.50 -0.57
CA ILE A 245 19.28 0.41 0.28
C ILE A 245 20.52 0.85 1.07
N SER A 246 21.50 1.48 0.41
CA SER A 246 22.71 1.97 1.06
C SER A 246 22.41 3.00 2.15
N ARG A 247 21.55 3.98 1.84
CA ARG A 247 21.13 5.01 2.82
C ARG A 247 20.31 4.44 3.96
N TYR A 248 19.46 3.45 3.70
CA TYR A 248 18.73 2.75 4.75
C TYR A 248 19.68 1.97 5.68
N HIS A 249 20.70 1.30 5.14
CA HIS A 249 21.71 0.62 5.95
C HIS A 249 22.44 1.61 6.87
N GLN A 250 22.88 2.76 6.33
CA GLN A 250 23.48 3.83 7.13
C GLN A 250 22.51 4.41 8.17
N PHE A 251 21.21 4.51 7.85
CA PHE A 251 20.19 4.94 8.81
C PHE A 251 20.08 3.96 10.00
N LEU A 252 20.15 2.65 9.77
CA LEU A 252 20.18 1.67 10.85
C LEU A 252 21.47 1.78 11.69
N GLN A 253 22.62 1.97 11.05
CA GLN A 253 23.89 2.21 11.76
C GLN A 253 23.82 3.49 12.60
N LEU A 254 23.20 4.56 12.07
CA LEU A 254 22.97 5.80 12.81
C LEU A 254 22.16 5.56 14.08
N ARG A 255 21.12 4.71 14.02
CA ARG A 255 20.33 4.31 15.20
C ARG A 255 21.17 3.56 16.22
N LYS A 256 22.15 2.75 15.79
CA LYS A 256 23.07 2.04 16.70
C LYS A 256 24.02 3.00 17.42
N LEU A 257 24.63 3.92 16.66
CA LEU A 257 25.56 4.93 17.19
C LEU A 257 24.90 5.91 18.14
N HIS A 258 23.59 6.16 17.95
CA HIS A 258 22.79 7.06 18.78
C HIS A 258 21.62 6.29 19.43
N PRO A 259 21.78 5.63 20.58
CA PRO A 259 20.71 4.80 21.17
C PRO A 259 19.42 5.56 21.50
N ASN A 260 19.53 6.81 21.95
CA ASN A 260 18.39 7.71 22.26
C ASN A 260 17.91 8.49 21.03
N SER A 261 17.73 7.78 19.93
CA SER A 261 17.38 8.37 18.63
C SER A 261 16.02 7.91 18.12
N GLY A 262 15.09 7.50 18.99
CA GLY A 262 13.77 7.00 18.60
C GLY A 262 13.00 7.93 17.66
N GLU A 263 13.22 9.23 17.80
CA GLU A 263 12.57 10.31 17.05
C GLU A 263 13.18 10.60 15.66
N LEU A 264 14.21 9.90 15.19
CA LEU A 264 14.73 10.17 13.84
C LEU A 264 13.69 9.81 12.78
N LEU A 265 13.48 10.71 11.82
CA LEU A 265 12.59 10.48 10.68
C LEU A 265 13.40 10.04 9.46
N PRO A 266 12.94 9.02 8.71
CA PRO A 266 13.58 8.63 7.46
C PRO A 266 13.34 9.68 6.37
N THR A 267 14.23 9.76 5.38
CA THR A 267 13.92 10.42 4.10
C THR A 267 13.08 9.51 3.22
N GLU A 268 12.51 10.03 2.13
CA GLU A 268 11.66 9.25 1.23
C GLU A 268 12.39 8.03 0.61
N LEU A 269 13.68 8.17 0.31
CA LEU A 269 14.53 7.06 -0.14
C LEU A 269 14.73 5.98 0.93
N ILE A 270 15.03 6.39 2.16
CA ILE A 270 15.22 5.48 3.29
C ILE A 270 13.91 4.76 3.60
N GLU A 271 12.80 5.50 3.61
CA GLU A 271 11.46 4.99 3.91
C GLU A 271 11.00 3.96 2.87
N LEU A 272 11.35 4.14 1.59
CA LEU A 272 11.08 3.16 0.53
C LEU A 272 11.77 1.82 0.82
N ALA A 273 13.09 1.80 1.05
CA ALA A 273 13.82 0.57 1.34
C ALA A 273 13.40 -0.06 2.68
N TRP A 274 13.14 0.78 3.69
CA TRP A 274 12.72 0.33 5.01
C TRP A 274 11.37 -0.39 4.96
N ARG A 275 10.36 0.20 4.32
CA ARG A 275 9.04 -0.44 4.18
C ARG A 275 9.10 -1.75 3.40
N THR A 276 9.93 -1.83 2.36
CA THR A 276 10.15 -3.09 1.64
C THR A 276 10.77 -4.16 2.54
N HIS A 277 11.73 -3.80 3.39
CA HIS A 277 12.34 -4.73 4.33
C HIS A 277 11.35 -5.23 5.40
N GLN A 278 10.43 -4.38 5.87
CA GLN A 278 9.36 -4.76 6.81
C GLN A 278 8.41 -5.84 6.25
N CYS A 279 8.32 -5.96 4.92
CA CYS A 279 7.53 -7.00 4.26
C CYS A 279 8.12 -8.43 4.37
N SER A 280 9.27 -8.60 5.01
CA SER A 280 9.82 -9.90 5.41
C SER A 280 10.04 -9.92 6.93
N PRO A 281 8.99 -10.14 7.75
CA PRO A 281 9.00 -9.85 9.19
C PRO A 281 10.15 -10.48 9.97
N THR A 282 10.43 -11.77 9.74
CA THR A 282 11.54 -12.48 10.40
C THR A 282 12.90 -11.89 10.02
N ARG A 283 13.13 -11.63 8.72
CA ARG A 283 14.39 -11.03 8.23
C ARG A 283 14.57 -9.61 8.75
N TYR A 284 13.47 -8.85 8.81
CA TYR A 284 13.44 -7.51 9.39
C TYR A 284 13.86 -7.52 10.85
N ALA A 285 13.30 -8.42 11.66
CA ALA A 285 13.62 -8.54 13.07
C ALA A 285 15.10 -8.87 13.30
N VAL A 286 15.63 -9.86 12.57
CA VAL A 286 17.05 -10.27 12.66
C VAL A 286 17.98 -9.13 12.24
N SER A 287 17.77 -8.59 11.04
CA SER A 287 18.67 -7.58 10.47
C SER A 287 18.68 -6.27 11.26
N THR A 288 17.54 -5.84 11.80
CA THR A 288 17.48 -4.63 12.65
C THR A 288 18.19 -4.86 13.97
N GLN A 289 18.03 -6.03 14.59
CA GLN A 289 18.78 -6.41 15.78
C GLN A 289 20.30 -6.39 15.54
N GLU A 290 20.77 -6.94 14.42
CA GLU A 290 22.18 -7.00 14.07
C GLU A 290 22.78 -5.61 13.74
N ILE A 291 22.11 -4.85 12.86
CA ILE A 291 22.65 -3.59 12.32
C ILE A 291 22.40 -2.42 13.27
N ALA A 292 21.18 -2.30 13.81
CA ALA A 292 20.79 -1.19 14.70
C ALA A 292 21.00 -1.51 16.19
N GLY A 293 21.34 -2.75 16.53
CA GLY A 293 21.50 -3.22 17.92
C GLY A 293 20.17 -3.47 18.65
N ARG A 294 19.04 -3.23 17.98
CA ARG A 294 17.69 -3.37 18.54
C ARG A 294 16.66 -3.49 17.42
N PHE A 295 15.54 -4.12 17.74
CA PHE A 295 14.36 -4.04 16.90
C PHE A 295 13.88 -2.59 16.74
N ILE A 296 13.63 -2.17 15.51
CA ILE A 296 13.10 -0.84 15.22
C ILE A 296 11.60 -0.98 14.95
N ASN A 297 10.77 -0.56 15.90
CA ASN A 297 9.35 -0.34 15.67
C ASN A 297 9.11 1.15 15.45
N TYR A 298 8.33 1.50 14.42
CA TYR A 298 7.99 2.88 14.12
C TYR A 298 6.52 2.97 13.74
N ASP A 299 5.70 3.31 14.73
CA ASP A 299 4.27 3.54 14.53
C ASP A 299 3.97 4.99 14.12
N ASP A 300 2.75 5.22 13.63
CA ASP A 300 2.30 6.54 13.19
C ASP A 300 2.26 7.59 14.32
N GLY A 301 2.16 7.15 15.58
CA GLY A 301 2.21 8.03 16.75
C GLY A 301 3.61 8.60 16.95
N MET A 302 4.62 7.74 16.91
CA MET A 302 6.04 8.11 16.95
C MET A 302 6.42 8.98 15.76
N ALA A 303 5.90 8.67 14.57
CA ALA A 303 6.08 9.50 13.37
C ALA A 303 5.60 10.95 13.57
N LYS A 304 4.39 11.11 14.11
CA LYS A 304 3.81 12.43 14.39
C LYS A 304 4.58 13.19 15.46
N TYR A 305 4.92 12.51 16.56
CA TYR A 305 5.71 13.10 17.63
C TYR A 305 7.08 13.58 17.12
N ALA A 306 7.79 12.72 16.40
CA ALA A 306 9.07 13.04 15.79
C ALA A 306 8.98 14.23 14.82
N ALA A 307 7.91 14.32 14.04
CA ALA A 307 7.70 15.45 13.13
C ALA A 307 7.52 16.76 13.90
N MET A 308 6.82 16.73 15.03
CA MET A 308 6.60 17.90 15.89
C MET A 308 7.86 18.32 16.65
N THR A 309 8.74 17.38 16.99
CA THR A 309 9.97 17.65 17.79
C THR A 309 11.23 17.86 16.95
N GLY A 310 11.09 18.01 15.62
CA GLY A 310 12.23 18.28 14.74
C GLY A 310 13.11 17.06 14.45
N GLY A 311 12.55 15.85 14.55
CA GLY A 311 13.25 14.58 14.34
C GLY A 311 13.96 14.46 13.00
N PHE A 312 13.44 15.10 11.94
CA PHE A 312 14.09 15.17 10.63
C PHE A 312 15.36 16.01 10.65
N ALA A 313 15.32 17.20 11.24
CA ALA A 313 16.50 18.07 11.37
C ALA A 313 17.58 17.42 12.23
N LYS A 314 17.17 16.72 13.31
CA LYS A 314 18.08 15.91 14.12
C LYS A 314 18.73 14.79 13.31
N ALA A 315 17.96 14.06 12.51
CA ALA A 315 18.47 13.01 11.64
C ALA A 315 19.49 13.57 10.63
N ALA A 316 19.16 14.69 9.98
CA ALA A 316 20.07 15.34 9.03
C ALA A 316 21.40 15.77 9.66
N LYS A 317 21.34 16.38 10.85
CA LYS A 317 22.53 16.80 11.60
C LYS A 317 23.42 15.60 11.95
N LEU A 318 22.84 14.55 12.55
CA LEU A 318 23.60 13.36 12.95
C LEU A 318 24.17 12.63 11.75
N TYR A 319 23.37 12.43 10.70
CA TYR A 319 23.81 11.74 9.49
C TYR A 319 24.98 12.45 8.80
N LYS A 320 24.96 13.80 8.74
CA LYS A 320 26.08 14.57 8.21
C LYS A 320 27.32 14.46 9.09
N ALA A 321 27.17 14.41 10.41
CA ALA A 321 28.29 14.26 11.34
C ALA A 321 28.96 12.87 11.23
N GLU A 322 28.18 11.80 11.11
CA GLU A 322 28.70 10.42 11.06
C GLU A 322 29.22 10.02 9.67
N PHE A 323 28.54 10.44 8.60
CA PHE A 323 28.83 9.94 7.25
C PHE A 323 29.39 11.02 6.30
N GLY A 324 29.42 12.29 6.70
CA GLY A 324 29.87 13.39 5.84
C GLY A 324 28.95 13.66 4.65
N GLN A 325 27.77 13.03 4.60
CA GLN A 325 26.83 13.08 3.47
C GLN A 325 25.61 13.94 3.77
N GLU A 326 25.02 14.53 2.73
CA GLU A 326 23.71 15.16 2.83
C GLU A 326 22.62 14.10 3.05
N TYR A 327 21.76 14.34 4.04
CA TYR A 327 20.72 13.37 4.44
C TYR A 327 19.56 13.30 3.45
N ASP A 328 19.06 14.45 2.98
CA ASP A 328 17.90 14.57 2.10
C ASP A 328 18.29 14.88 0.65
N ALA A 329 19.06 13.98 0.06
CA ALA A 329 19.45 14.10 -1.33
C ALA A 329 18.23 13.99 -2.26
N CYS A 330 18.20 14.83 -3.30
CA CYS A 330 17.11 14.85 -4.28
C CYS A 330 16.94 13.48 -4.97
N MET A 331 15.68 13.10 -5.22
CA MET A 331 15.28 11.87 -5.92
C MET A 331 14.60 12.17 -7.28
N CYS A 332 14.72 13.40 -7.80
CA CYS A 332 14.16 13.70 -9.11
C CYS A 332 14.95 12.94 -10.20
N TRP A 333 14.30 12.67 -11.34
CA TRP A 333 14.91 11.87 -12.40
C TRP A 333 16.22 12.47 -12.92
N SER A 334 16.32 13.80 -12.97
CA SER A 334 17.54 14.51 -13.38
C SER A 334 18.70 14.28 -12.40
N CYS A 335 18.49 14.51 -11.10
CA CYS A 335 19.53 14.30 -10.09
C CYS A 335 19.96 12.83 -10.00
N GLU A 336 19.01 11.90 -10.06
CA GLU A 336 19.33 10.46 -10.09
C GLU A 336 20.13 10.07 -11.32
N ALA A 337 19.77 10.59 -12.49
CA ALA A 337 20.47 10.31 -13.74
C ALA A 337 21.89 10.89 -13.76
N GLU A 338 22.07 12.13 -13.29
CA GLU A 338 23.39 12.77 -13.19
C GLU A 338 24.31 11.97 -12.26
N LEU A 339 23.82 11.58 -11.08
CA LEU A 339 24.60 10.79 -10.13
C LEU A 339 24.91 9.39 -10.68
N ALA A 340 23.97 8.77 -11.39
CA ALA A 340 24.18 7.48 -12.02
C ALA A 340 25.23 7.54 -13.13
N GLU A 341 25.18 8.54 -14.00
CA GLU A 341 26.18 8.72 -15.07
C GLU A 341 27.57 9.01 -14.52
N LYS A 342 27.66 9.88 -13.50
CA LYS A 342 28.93 10.18 -12.82
C LYS A 342 29.55 8.96 -12.16
N GLN A 343 28.74 8.04 -11.61
CA GLN A 343 29.24 6.82 -11.00
C GLN A 343 29.60 5.74 -12.03
N ALA A 344 28.92 5.71 -13.18
CA ALA A 344 29.09 4.65 -14.18
C ALA A 344 30.26 4.88 -15.14
N VAL A 345 30.58 6.15 -15.45
CA VAL A 345 31.57 6.50 -16.46
C VAL A 345 32.55 7.52 -15.91
N ASP A 346 33.84 7.19 -15.92
CA ASP A 346 34.92 8.13 -15.63
C ASP A 346 35.14 9.05 -16.84
N SER A 347 34.31 10.09 -16.93
CA SER A 347 34.28 11.11 -17.97
C SER A 347 34.07 12.47 -17.32
N ASN A 348 34.34 13.55 -18.05
CA ASN A 348 34.11 14.90 -17.53
C ASN A 348 32.62 15.13 -17.16
N ASP A 349 32.39 16.05 -16.22
CA ASP A 349 31.07 16.35 -15.66
C ASP A 349 30.05 16.86 -16.70
N GLU A 350 30.50 17.54 -17.75
CA GLU A 350 29.61 18.05 -18.79
C GLU A 350 29.02 16.92 -19.63
N ASP A 351 29.86 15.97 -20.05
CA ASP A 351 29.42 14.84 -20.87
C ASP A 351 28.50 13.90 -20.07
N ASN A 352 28.79 13.67 -18.80
CA ASN A 352 27.91 12.93 -17.89
C ASN A 352 26.54 13.60 -17.78
N SER A 353 26.52 14.92 -17.58
CA SER A 353 25.29 15.71 -17.51
C SER A 353 24.49 15.68 -18.80
N ARG A 354 25.14 15.76 -19.98
CA ARG A 354 24.48 15.66 -21.29
C ARG A 354 23.82 14.30 -21.50
N ARG A 355 24.51 13.20 -21.17
CA ARG A 355 23.95 11.85 -21.29
C ARG A 355 22.78 11.62 -20.33
N ALA A 356 22.90 12.10 -19.09
CA ALA A 356 21.83 12.05 -18.11
C ALA A 356 20.59 12.79 -18.60
N ALA A 357 20.75 14.03 -19.08
CA ALA A 357 19.66 14.85 -19.61
C ALA A 357 18.95 14.16 -20.78
N ALA A 358 19.69 13.63 -21.77
CA ALA A 358 19.11 12.94 -22.93
C ALA A 358 18.27 11.72 -22.54
N LYS A 359 18.73 10.92 -21.57
CA LYS A 359 17.98 9.75 -21.08
C LYS A 359 16.73 10.15 -20.30
N VAL A 360 16.81 11.22 -19.50
CA VAL A 360 15.65 11.76 -18.78
C VAL A 360 14.61 12.33 -19.73
N GLU A 361 15.03 13.09 -20.75
CA GLU A 361 14.14 13.62 -21.79
C GLU A 361 13.37 12.49 -22.48
N ARG A 362 14.07 11.46 -22.97
CA ARG A 362 13.44 10.28 -23.57
C ARG A 362 12.46 9.60 -22.62
N ALA A 363 12.84 9.39 -21.35
CA ALA A 363 11.95 8.76 -20.37
C ALA A 363 10.68 9.60 -20.12
N VAL A 364 10.81 10.93 -20.08
CA VAL A 364 9.68 11.85 -19.96
C VAL A 364 8.75 11.78 -21.17
N GLU A 365 9.29 11.68 -22.38
CA GLU A 365 8.49 11.50 -23.61
C GLU A 365 7.72 10.18 -23.59
N VAL A 366 8.40 9.08 -23.23
CA VAL A 366 7.77 7.75 -23.07
C VAL A 366 6.62 7.83 -22.06
N GLU A 367 6.83 8.47 -20.91
CA GLU A 367 5.82 8.58 -19.87
C GLU A 367 4.64 9.49 -20.28
N LYS A 368 4.90 10.57 -21.04
CA LYS A 368 3.83 11.43 -21.61
C LYS A 368 2.97 10.65 -22.59
N ALA A 369 3.58 9.89 -23.50
CA ALA A 369 2.87 9.09 -24.48
C ALA A 369 2.10 7.93 -23.82
N ARG A 370 2.69 7.26 -22.83
CA ARG A 370 2.00 6.25 -22.00
C ARG A 370 0.77 6.81 -21.31
N LYS A 371 0.87 7.99 -20.69
CA LYS A 371 -0.28 8.69 -20.08
C LYS A 371 -1.37 9.07 -21.09
N ALA A 372 -0.99 9.28 -22.35
CA ALA A 372 -1.91 9.51 -23.46
C ALA A 372 -2.50 8.22 -24.06
N GLY A 373 -2.15 7.04 -23.51
CA GLY A 373 -2.59 5.74 -24.02
C GLY A 373 -1.93 5.34 -25.34
N LYS A 374 -0.82 5.99 -25.71
CA LYS A 374 -0.04 5.66 -26.90
C LYS A 374 1.01 4.61 -26.54
N ILE A 375 1.11 3.56 -27.34
CA ILE A 375 2.20 2.59 -27.24
C ILE A 375 3.46 3.26 -27.78
N VAL A 376 4.44 3.49 -26.91
CA VAL A 376 5.80 3.83 -27.34
C VAL A 376 6.56 2.52 -27.39
N ARG A 377 7.04 2.13 -28.58
CA ARG A 377 8.03 1.05 -28.68
C ARG A 377 9.32 1.58 -28.04
N VAL A 378 9.71 0.96 -26.92
CA VAL A 378 10.92 1.31 -26.17
C VAL A 378 12.15 0.88 -26.96
#